data_AF-A0A959UJD4-F1
#
_entry.id   AF-A0A959UJD4-F1
#
_cell.length_a   1.000
_cell.length_b   1.000
_cell.length_c   1.000
_cell.angle_alpha   90.00
_cell.angle_beta   90.00
_cell.angle_gamma   90.00
#
_symmetry.space_group_name_H-M   'P 1'
#
loop_
_entity.id
_entity.type
_entity.pdbx_description
1 polymer ?
#
loop_
_entity_poly.entity_id
_entity_poly.type
_entity_poly.pdbx_seq_one_letter_code
_entity_poly.pdbx_strand_id
1 'polypeptide(L)'
;AIEDLNDYDKSVLEEISQVQMKVGVSLNNFRFREALNEMMNLARLGNKYLTDSEPWKVIKTDEARVRTVLNISLQICANLSIVSRPFLPFTADKLAAMLNIDKLVWLNAGRTDLLPDDHQLDKPAFLFEKIEDQQIEAQVQKLLDTKKANQQAEAKAAPAKETIQFDDFAKIDLRVGTILEAEKVPKTKKLLKLLIDTGIDKRTVVSGIAEDYKPEEIVGKKVTILVNLAPRKLKGIESNGMILMAENHEGKLSFITPSEDFEAGSEIR
;
A
#
# COMPACT_ATOMS: atom_id res chain seq x y z
N ALA A 1 -25.66 25.20 40.45
CA ALA A 1 -25.89 26.23 39.43
C ALA A 1 -24.65 27.11 39.29
N ILE A 2 -24.12 27.28 38.08
CA ILE A 2 -22.93 28.11 37.83
C ILE A 2 -23.38 29.58 37.87
N GLU A 3 -23.05 30.30 38.94
CA GLU A 3 -23.65 31.61 39.21
C GLU A 3 -23.00 32.80 38.46
N ASP A 4 -21.95 32.59 37.66
CA ASP A 4 -21.39 33.65 36.79
C ASP A 4 -20.75 33.08 35.52
N LEU A 5 -21.53 33.04 34.42
CA LEU A 5 -21.04 32.72 33.08
C LEU A 5 -20.63 33.99 32.35
N ASN A 6 -19.38 34.07 31.90
CA ASN A 6 -18.94 35.16 31.04
C ASN A 6 -19.38 34.94 29.59
N ASP A 7 -19.19 35.95 28.74
CA ASP A 7 -19.64 35.86 27.34
C ASP A 7 -18.90 34.78 26.54
N TYR A 8 -17.66 34.45 26.92
CA TYR A 8 -16.94 33.35 26.29
C TYR A 8 -17.59 32.00 26.64
N ASP A 9 -17.92 31.76 27.91
CA ASP A 9 -18.61 30.55 28.35
C ASP A 9 -19.95 30.39 27.63
N LYS A 10 -20.74 31.48 27.55
CA LYS A 10 -22.02 31.47 26.85
C LYS A 10 -21.86 31.09 25.37
N SER A 11 -20.84 31.64 24.70
CA SER A 11 -20.57 31.31 23.30
C SER A 11 -20.18 29.83 23.10
N VAL A 12 -19.42 29.25 24.04
CA VAL A 12 -19.05 27.84 24.02
C VAL A 12 -20.28 26.95 24.24
N LEU A 13 -21.14 27.30 25.21
CA LEU A 13 -22.38 26.59 25.47
C LEU A 13 -23.35 26.64 24.28
N GLU A 14 -23.39 27.76 23.55
CA GLU A 14 -24.16 27.88 22.31
C GLU A 14 -23.62 26.95 21.21
N GLU A 15 -22.29 26.91 21.01
CA GLU A 15 -21.68 25.99 20.04
C GLU A 15 -21.93 24.51 20.39
N ILE A 16 -21.90 24.16 21.69
CA ILE A 16 -22.28 22.82 22.15
C ILE A 16 -23.72 22.52 21.72
N SER A 17 -24.66 23.44 21.96
CA SER A 17 -26.09 23.21 21.64
C SER A 17 -26.36 22.89 20.18
N GLN A 18 -25.50 23.37 19.27
CA GLN A 18 -25.65 23.16 17.83
C GLN A 18 -25.02 21.85 17.33
N VAL A 19 -24.18 21.17 18.13
CA VAL A 19 -23.38 20.03 17.65
C VAL A 19 -24.24 18.88 17.13
N GLN A 20 -25.34 18.57 17.82
CA GLN A 20 -26.25 17.49 17.42
C GLN A 20 -26.85 17.76 16.04
N MET A 21 -27.26 19.01 15.80
CA MET A 21 -27.85 19.43 14.53
C MET A 21 -26.80 19.42 13.42
N LYS A 22 -25.62 20.03 13.64
CA LYS A 22 -24.53 20.08 12.65
C LYS A 22 -24.08 18.67 12.20
N VAL A 23 -23.86 17.78 13.17
CA VAL A 23 -23.47 16.38 12.87
C VAL A 23 -24.65 15.59 12.30
N GLY A 24 -25.83 15.70 12.91
CA GLY A 24 -27.02 14.92 12.52
C GLY A 24 -27.54 15.24 11.13
N VAL A 25 -27.57 16.52 10.73
CA VAL A 25 -27.95 16.94 9.36
C VAL A 25 -26.98 16.35 8.34
N SER A 26 -25.69 16.36 8.64
CA SER A 26 -24.66 15.80 7.74
C SER A 26 -24.81 14.28 7.61
N LEU A 27 -25.05 13.57 8.72
CA LEU A 27 -25.31 12.12 8.71
C LEU A 27 -26.57 11.75 7.92
N ASN A 28 -27.68 12.47 8.14
CA ASN A 28 -28.95 12.22 7.45
C ASN A 28 -28.86 12.45 5.93
N ASN A 29 -27.95 13.32 5.49
CA ASN A 29 -27.68 13.59 4.08
C ASN A 29 -26.51 12.78 3.51
N PHE A 30 -26.03 11.75 4.22
CA PHE A 30 -24.90 10.89 3.80
C PHE A 30 -23.57 11.65 3.59
N ARG A 31 -23.41 12.83 4.19
CA ARG A 31 -22.18 13.64 4.16
C ARG A 31 -21.25 13.27 5.32
N PHE A 32 -20.74 12.03 5.31
CA PHE A 32 -19.99 11.45 6.44
C PHE A 32 -18.70 12.21 6.79
N ARG A 33 -17.96 12.69 5.78
CA ARG A 33 -16.72 13.45 6.00
C ARG A 33 -16.98 14.79 6.67
N GLU A 34 -18.06 15.45 6.30
CA GLU A 34 -18.52 16.70 6.92
C GLU A 34 -18.98 16.43 8.36
N ALA A 35 -19.79 15.39 8.58
CA ALA A 35 -20.24 15.00 9.91
C ALA A 35 -19.07 14.70 10.87
N LEU A 36 -18.04 14.00 10.39
CA LEU A 36 -16.82 13.72 11.15
C LEU A 36 -16.05 15.01 11.46
N ASN A 37 -15.97 15.95 10.51
CA ASN A 37 -15.34 17.24 10.73
C ASN A 37 -16.08 18.06 11.79
N GLU A 38 -17.41 18.05 11.78
CA GLU A 38 -18.23 18.73 12.80
C GLU A 38 -18.05 18.12 14.19
N MET A 39 -17.98 16.79 14.29
CA MET A 39 -17.61 16.10 15.54
C MET A 39 -16.22 16.54 16.02
N MET A 40 -15.24 16.64 15.11
CA MET A 40 -13.89 17.12 15.44
C MET A 40 -13.87 18.60 15.83
N ASN A 41 -14.75 19.44 15.28
CA ASN A 41 -14.86 20.84 15.65
C ASN A 41 -15.24 21.01 17.13
N LEU A 42 -16.13 20.18 17.66
CA LEU A 42 -16.43 20.16 19.10
C LEU A 42 -15.20 19.82 19.94
N ALA A 43 -14.37 18.85 19.51
CA ALA A 43 -13.13 18.52 20.20
C ALA A 43 -12.10 19.67 20.15
N ARG A 44 -12.02 20.37 19.02
CA ARG A 44 -11.18 21.59 18.88
C ARG A 44 -11.68 22.72 19.76
N LEU A 45 -12.99 22.92 19.86
CA LEU A 45 -13.61 23.91 20.74
C LEU A 45 -13.23 23.64 22.20
N GLY A 46 -13.34 22.39 22.67
CA GLY A 46 -12.96 22.02 24.03
C GLY A 46 -11.49 22.29 24.33
N ASN A 47 -10.58 21.89 23.42
CA ASN A 47 -9.15 22.17 23.57
C ASN A 47 -8.86 23.67 23.61
N LYS A 48 -9.49 24.46 22.73
CA LYS A 48 -9.33 25.91 22.70
C LYS A 48 -9.84 26.56 23.98
N TYR A 49 -11.05 26.22 24.42
CA TYR A 49 -11.64 26.76 25.65
C TYR A 49 -10.79 26.47 26.89
N LEU A 50 -10.33 25.22 27.04
CA LEU A 50 -9.48 24.81 28.16
C LEU A 50 -8.11 25.51 28.12
N THR A 51 -7.56 25.70 26.92
CA THR A 51 -6.28 26.40 26.73
C THR A 51 -6.39 27.89 27.02
N ASP A 52 -7.39 28.57 26.46
CA ASP A 52 -7.58 30.01 26.66
C ASP A 52 -7.94 30.35 28.11
N SER A 53 -8.65 29.43 28.80
CA SER A 53 -9.06 29.63 30.20
C SER A 53 -7.98 29.29 31.22
N GLU A 54 -6.90 28.61 30.82
CA GLU A 54 -5.73 28.23 31.64
C GLU A 54 -6.05 27.85 33.11
N PRO A 55 -6.95 26.88 33.39
CA PRO A 55 -7.41 26.60 34.76
C PRO A 55 -6.28 26.22 35.73
N TRP A 56 -5.19 25.63 35.21
CA TRP A 56 -3.98 25.32 35.99
C TRP A 56 -3.24 26.56 36.51
N LYS A 57 -3.45 27.73 35.90
CA LYS A 57 -2.96 29.01 36.41
C LYS A 57 -4.01 29.68 37.29
N VAL A 58 -5.25 29.75 36.83
CA VAL A 58 -6.36 30.47 37.48
C VAL A 58 -6.73 29.89 38.84
N ILE A 59 -6.50 28.60 39.08
CA ILE A 59 -6.76 27.95 40.39
C ILE A 59 -6.07 28.64 41.57
N LYS A 60 -4.99 29.38 41.32
CA LYS A 60 -4.25 30.12 42.36
C LYS A 60 -4.95 31.40 42.80
N THR A 61 -5.88 31.93 42.00
CA THR A 61 -6.51 33.24 42.21
C THR A 61 -8.03 33.15 42.33
N ASP A 62 -8.66 32.26 41.57
CA ASP A 62 -10.12 32.15 41.50
C ASP A 62 -10.54 30.69 41.31
N GLU A 63 -10.84 30.01 42.43
CA GLU A 63 -11.30 28.63 42.42
C GLU A 63 -12.69 28.48 41.81
N ALA A 64 -13.58 29.45 42.03
CA ALA A 64 -14.95 29.42 41.50
C ALA A 64 -14.93 29.43 39.97
N ARG A 65 -14.06 30.26 39.37
CA ARG A 65 -13.85 30.28 37.92
C ARG A 65 -13.37 28.94 37.38
N VAL A 66 -12.45 28.28 38.07
CA VAL A 66 -11.95 26.95 37.64
C VAL A 66 -13.06 25.90 37.68
N ARG A 67 -13.95 25.93 38.68
CA ARG A 67 -15.11 25.04 38.74
C ARG A 67 -16.00 25.20 37.51
N THR A 68 -16.26 26.44 37.08
CA THR A 68 -17.01 26.75 35.85
C THR A 68 -16.32 26.18 34.60
N VAL A 69 -15.03 26.45 34.44
CA VAL A 69 -14.25 26.02 33.27
C VAL A 69 -14.19 24.49 33.18
N LEU A 70 -13.97 23.80 34.30
CA LEU A 70 -13.96 22.34 34.34
C LEU A 70 -15.34 21.76 34.07
N ASN A 71 -16.41 22.34 34.63
CA ASN A 71 -17.77 21.88 34.35
C ASN A 71 -18.07 21.95 32.85
N ILE A 72 -17.84 23.09 32.21
CA ILE A 72 -18.07 23.26 30.76
C ILE A 72 -17.22 22.29 29.94
N SER A 73 -15.95 22.11 30.31
CA SER A 73 -15.05 21.16 29.64
C SER A 73 -15.56 19.71 29.75
N LEU A 74 -16.11 19.32 30.91
CA LEU A 74 -16.74 18.03 31.11
C LEU A 74 -18.04 17.88 30.31
N GLN A 75 -18.85 18.93 30.20
CA GLN A 75 -20.04 18.91 29.31
C GLN A 75 -19.64 18.71 27.84
N ILE A 76 -18.53 19.30 27.40
CA ILE A 76 -17.98 19.05 26.05
C ILE A 76 -17.58 17.59 25.89
N CYS A 77 -16.86 17.02 26.87
CA CYS A 77 -16.50 15.60 26.85
C CYS A 77 -17.73 14.67 26.84
N ALA A 78 -18.77 14.99 27.62
CA ALA A 78 -20.03 14.24 27.63
C ALA A 78 -20.71 14.29 26.27
N ASN A 79 -20.77 15.47 25.63
CA ASN A 79 -21.31 15.60 24.28
C ASN A 79 -20.48 14.84 23.24
N LEU A 80 -19.14 14.90 23.33
CA LEU A 80 -18.25 14.12 22.47
C LEU A 80 -18.48 12.61 22.60
N SER A 81 -18.74 12.10 23.80
CA SER A 81 -19.07 10.69 23.99
C SER A 81 -20.33 10.28 23.22
N ILE A 82 -21.30 11.18 23.03
CA ILE A 82 -22.51 10.92 22.26
C ILE A 82 -22.24 11.05 20.75
N VAL A 83 -21.71 12.19 20.31
CA VAL A 83 -21.60 12.50 18.86
C VAL A 83 -20.47 11.75 18.14
N SER A 84 -19.49 11.23 18.88
CA SER A 84 -18.41 10.40 18.29
C SER A 84 -18.85 8.96 18.04
N ARG A 85 -19.91 8.48 18.69
CA ARG A 85 -20.34 7.08 18.64
C ARG A 85 -20.60 6.52 17.24
N PRO A 86 -21.19 7.26 16.27
CA PRO A 86 -21.34 6.79 14.89
C PRO A 86 -20.02 6.54 14.15
N PHE A 87 -18.92 7.13 14.62
CA PHE A 87 -17.59 7.05 13.99
C PHE A 87 -16.64 6.15 14.78
N LEU A 88 -16.67 6.24 16.11
CA LEU A 88 -15.75 5.63 17.05
C LEU A 88 -16.52 5.01 18.23
N PRO A 89 -17.33 3.95 18.01
CA PRO A 89 -18.23 3.41 19.03
C PRO A 89 -17.51 2.97 20.31
N PHE A 90 -16.37 2.28 20.18
CA PHE A 90 -15.61 1.82 21.35
C PHE A 90 -14.94 2.96 22.12
N THR A 91 -14.47 3.99 21.42
CA THR A 91 -13.89 5.18 22.08
C THR A 91 -14.97 5.99 22.76
N ALA A 92 -16.14 6.13 22.15
CA ALA A 92 -17.31 6.76 22.72
C ALA A 92 -17.73 6.08 24.03
N ASP A 93 -17.86 4.74 24.01
CA ASP A 93 -18.21 3.96 25.20
C ASP A 93 -17.13 4.05 26.29
N LYS A 94 -15.84 4.04 25.90
CA LYS A 94 -14.70 4.21 26.81
C LYS A 94 -14.69 5.60 27.47
N LEU A 95 -15.01 6.66 26.73
CA LEU A 95 -15.15 8.01 27.27
C LEU A 95 -16.37 8.11 28.19
N ALA A 96 -17.51 7.53 27.78
CA ALA A 96 -18.72 7.47 28.61
C ALA A 96 -18.46 6.77 29.95
N ALA A 97 -17.68 5.68 29.93
CA ALA A 97 -17.26 4.98 31.14
C ALA A 97 -16.43 5.89 32.07
N MET A 98 -15.43 6.62 31.56
CA MET A 98 -14.66 7.56 32.39
C MET A 98 -15.52 8.68 32.98
N LEU A 99 -16.54 9.11 32.24
CA LEU A 99 -17.50 10.11 32.68
C LEU A 99 -18.63 9.52 33.52
N ASN A 100 -18.66 8.21 33.75
CA ASN A 100 -19.72 7.49 34.45
C ASN A 100 -21.12 7.80 33.88
N ILE A 101 -21.26 7.69 32.56
CA ILE A 101 -22.51 7.88 31.81
C ILE A 101 -23.01 6.52 31.33
N ASP A 102 -24.13 6.04 31.89
CA ASP A 102 -24.69 4.72 31.56
C ASP A 102 -25.19 4.58 30.12
N LYS A 103 -25.82 5.64 29.58
CA LYS A 103 -26.53 5.58 28.30
C LYS A 103 -26.23 6.77 27.41
N LEU A 104 -25.62 6.47 26.27
CA LEU A 104 -25.40 7.42 25.18
C LEU A 104 -26.66 7.52 24.30
N VAL A 105 -27.51 8.50 24.61
CA VAL A 105 -28.74 8.81 23.86
C VAL A 105 -28.46 9.97 22.91
N TRP A 106 -28.60 9.75 21.59
CA TRP A 106 -28.33 10.78 20.57
C TRP A 106 -29.12 12.07 20.78
N LEU A 107 -30.38 11.96 21.23
CA LEU A 107 -31.25 13.11 21.50
C LEU A 107 -30.72 14.04 22.59
N ASN A 108 -29.82 13.56 23.44
CA ASN A 108 -29.22 14.35 24.51
C ASN A 108 -27.97 15.14 24.04
N ALA A 109 -27.42 14.87 22.86
CA ALA A 109 -26.34 15.71 22.33
C ALA A 109 -26.81 17.16 22.16
N GLY A 110 -25.93 18.10 22.47
CA GLY A 110 -26.20 19.53 22.56
C GLY A 110 -26.68 20.02 23.94
N ARG A 111 -27.02 19.10 24.85
CA ARG A 111 -27.35 19.48 26.23
C ARG A 111 -26.11 19.91 27.00
N THR A 112 -26.28 20.88 27.89
CA THR A 112 -25.24 21.45 28.75
C THR A 112 -25.39 21.03 30.21
N ASP A 113 -26.32 20.12 30.49
CA ASP A 113 -26.66 19.56 31.80
C ASP A 113 -26.53 18.03 31.81
N LEU A 114 -25.67 17.45 30.96
CA LEU A 114 -25.47 16.01 30.85
C LEU A 114 -24.84 15.40 32.10
N LEU A 115 -23.97 16.17 32.74
CA LEU A 115 -23.34 15.84 34.01
C LEU A 115 -23.90 16.80 35.07
N PRO A 116 -24.75 16.33 36.00
CA PRO A 116 -25.30 17.17 37.05
C PRO A 116 -24.22 17.58 38.07
N ASP A 117 -24.55 18.58 38.89
CA ASP A 117 -23.73 18.95 40.04
C ASP A 117 -23.50 17.72 40.95
N ASP A 118 -22.31 17.60 41.55
CA ASP A 118 -21.87 16.47 42.38
C ASP A 118 -21.76 15.09 41.68
N HIS A 119 -21.86 15.03 40.35
CA HIS A 119 -21.64 13.80 39.58
C HIS A 119 -20.22 13.25 39.77
N GLN A 120 -20.11 11.96 40.13
CA GLN A 120 -18.82 11.31 40.32
C GLN A 120 -18.28 10.71 39.02
N LEU A 121 -17.07 11.13 38.66
CA LEU A 121 -16.31 10.59 37.54
C LEU A 121 -15.58 9.30 37.93
N ASP A 122 -15.37 8.43 36.96
CA ASP A 122 -14.56 7.23 37.11
C ASP A 122 -13.08 7.51 36.81
N LYS A 123 -12.25 6.46 36.93
CA LYS A 123 -10.80 6.58 36.72
C LYS A 123 -10.46 6.96 35.28
N PRO A 124 -9.67 8.03 35.05
CA PRO A 124 -9.25 8.42 33.72
C PRO A 124 -8.27 7.39 33.14
N ALA A 125 -8.38 7.16 31.83
CA ALA A 125 -7.45 6.35 31.05
C ALA A 125 -7.17 7.00 29.69
N PHE A 126 -6.14 6.54 28.97
CA PHE A 126 -5.87 7.03 27.62
C PHE A 126 -6.98 6.60 26.67
N LEU A 127 -7.57 7.54 25.91
CA LEU A 127 -8.55 7.21 24.87
C LEU A 127 -7.88 6.56 23.65
N PHE A 128 -6.70 7.04 23.28
CA PHE A 128 -5.94 6.59 22.12
C PHE A 128 -4.50 6.27 22.52
N GLU A 129 -3.97 5.19 21.98
CA GLU A 129 -2.54 4.89 22.04
C GLU A 129 -1.85 5.54 20.83
N LYS A 130 -0.62 6.03 21.05
CA LYS A 130 0.19 6.56 19.96
C LYS A 130 0.62 5.40 19.06
N ILE A 131 0.37 5.54 17.76
CA ILE A 131 0.87 4.59 16.76
C ILE A 131 2.33 4.96 16.49
N GLU A 132 3.22 3.98 16.65
CA GLU A 132 4.66 4.17 16.40
C GLU A 132 5.01 3.81 14.95
N ASP A 133 6.05 4.45 14.39
CA ASP A 133 6.45 4.30 12.99
C ASP A 133 6.72 2.83 12.61
N GLN A 134 7.31 2.06 13.53
CA GLN A 134 7.56 0.62 13.34
C GLN A 134 6.28 -0.19 13.09
N GLN A 135 5.17 0.19 13.73
CA GLN A 135 3.89 -0.49 13.53
C GLN A 135 3.31 -0.16 12.15
N ILE A 136 3.51 1.06 11.67
CA ILE A 136 3.10 1.49 10.33
C ILE A 136 3.89 0.73 9.28
N GLU A 137 5.21 0.69 9.41
CA GLU A 137 6.12 -0.01 8.49
C GLU A 137 5.77 -1.49 8.39
N ALA A 138 5.50 -2.16 9.52
CA ALA A 138 5.10 -3.56 9.54
C ALA A 138 3.80 -3.82 8.76
N GLN A 139 2.80 -2.94 8.88
CA GLN A 139 1.54 -3.07 8.14
C GLN A 139 1.71 -2.79 6.65
N VAL A 140 2.52 -1.79 6.29
CA VAL A 140 2.84 -1.47 4.89
C VAL A 140 3.57 -2.65 4.22
N GLN A 141 4.55 -3.24 4.91
CA GLN A 141 5.31 -4.37 4.38
C GLN A 141 4.40 -5.57 4.12
N LYS A 142 3.49 -5.88 5.07
CA LYS A 142 2.50 -6.95 4.91
C LYS A 142 1.61 -6.74 3.67
N LEU A 143 1.18 -5.51 3.39
CA LEU A 143 0.39 -5.18 2.20
C LEU A 143 1.21 -5.37 0.91
N LEU A 144 2.47 -4.96 0.91
CA LEU A 144 3.38 -5.13 -0.24
C LEU A 144 3.64 -6.61 -0.52
N ASP A 145 3.87 -7.41 0.52
CA ASP A 145 4.11 -8.85 0.37
C ASP A 145 2.87 -9.59 -0.15
N THR A 146 1.69 -9.21 0.36
CA THR A 146 0.41 -9.73 -0.15
C THR A 146 0.20 -9.37 -1.62
N LYS A 147 0.52 -8.14 -2.02
CA LYS A 147 0.44 -7.70 -3.42
C LYS A 147 1.37 -8.50 -4.32
N LYS A 148 2.62 -8.73 -3.90
CA LYS A 148 3.58 -9.55 -4.65
C LYS A 148 3.10 -10.99 -4.80
N ALA A 149 2.60 -11.59 -3.72
CA ALA A 149 2.06 -12.95 -3.77
C ALA A 149 0.89 -13.08 -4.75
N ASN A 150 -0.03 -12.11 -4.75
CA ASN A 150 -1.16 -12.10 -5.70
C ASN A 150 -0.70 -11.93 -7.16
N GLN A 151 0.28 -11.05 -7.40
CA GLN A 151 0.85 -10.86 -8.75
C GLN A 151 1.55 -12.11 -9.27
N GLN A 152 2.24 -12.85 -8.40
CA GLN A 152 2.86 -14.13 -8.75
C GLN A 152 1.83 -15.22 -9.02
N ALA A 153 0.70 -15.22 -8.29
CA ALA A 153 -0.38 -16.19 -8.48
C ALA A 153 -1.24 -15.91 -9.73
N GLU A 154 -1.37 -14.66 -10.16
CA GLU A 154 -2.17 -14.26 -11.33
C GLU A 154 -1.41 -14.32 -12.66
N ALA A 155 -0.12 -14.65 -12.63
CA ALA A 155 0.70 -14.74 -13.83
C ALA A 155 0.26 -15.93 -14.70
N LYS A 156 -0.69 -15.68 -15.60
CA LYS A 156 -1.15 -16.64 -16.61
C LYS A 156 -0.12 -16.70 -17.73
N ALA A 157 0.31 -17.92 -18.07
CA ALA A 157 1.14 -18.16 -19.25
C ALA A 157 0.49 -17.54 -20.50
N ALA A 158 1.31 -17.01 -21.40
CA ALA A 158 0.83 -16.47 -22.67
C ALA A 158 -0.02 -17.53 -23.39
N PRO A 159 -1.13 -17.13 -24.05
CA PRO A 159 -1.96 -18.06 -24.79
C PRO A 159 -1.12 -18.80 -25.83
N ALA A 160 -1.37 -20.10 -25.99
CA ALA A 160 -0.70 -20.91 -27.00
C ALA A 160 -0.94 -20.29 -28.39
N LYS A 161 0.09 -20.36 -29.24
CA LYS A 161 -0.06 -20.03 -30.67
C LYS A 161 -1.05 -21.01 -31.32
N GLU A 162 -1.51 -20.65 -32.53
CA GLU A 162 -2.37 -21.51 -33.33
C GLU A 162 -1.75 -22.91 -33.54
N THR A 163 -2.61 -23.92 -33.66
CA THR A 163 -2.19 -25.31 -33.86
C THR A 163 -1.52 -25.45 -35.23
N ILE A 164 -0.30 -26.00 -35.24
CA ILE A 164 0.45 -26.33 -36.46
C ILE A 164 0.38 -27.85 -36.73
N GLN A 165 0.65 -28.25 -37.98
CA GLN A 165 0.76 -29.66 -38.36
C GLN A 165 2.17 -30.20 -38.10
N PHE A 166 2.33 -31.52 -37.98
CA PHE A 166 3.64 -32.15 -37.77
C PHE A 166 4.63 -31.79 -38.88
N ASP A 167 4.17 -31.67 -40.13
CA ASP A 167 5.01 -31.30 -41.27
C ASP A 167 5.65 -29.90 -41.12
N ASP A 168 5.03 -29.00 -40.36
CA ASP A 168 5.61 -27.69 -40.08
C ASP A 168 6.70 -27.77 -39.03
N PHE A 169 6.58 -28.67 -38.05
CA PHE A 169 7.65 -28.96 -37.10
C PHE A 169 8.82 -29.70 -37.77
N ALA A 170 8.54 -30.67 -38.64
CA ALA A 170 9.56 -31.42 -39.39
C ALA A 170 10.41 -30.53 -40.32
N LYS A 171 9.90 -29.36 -40.70
CA LYS A 171 10.66 -28.34 -41.45
C LYS A 171 11.62 -27.53 -40.57
N ILE A 172 11.61 -27.65 -39.25
CA ILE A 172 12.44 -26.87 -38.33
C ILE A 172 13.64 -27.72 -37.93
N ASP A 173 14.86 -27.22 -38.18
CA ASP A 173 16.11 -27.90 -37.78
C ASP A 173 16.66 -27.24 -36.50
N LEU A 174 16.38 -27.88 -35.37
CA LEU A 174 16.87 -27.48 -34.05
C LEU A 174 18.06 -28.36 -33.65
N ARG A 175 19.15 -27.73 -33.20
CA ARG A 175 20.34 -28.44 -32.75
C ARG A 175 20.92 -27.86 -31.47
N VAL A 176 21.72 -28.68 -30.79
CA VAL A 176 22.57 -28.22 -29.69
C VAL A 176 23.80 -27.55 -30.30
N GLY A 177 24.05 -26.29 -29.94
CA GLY A 177 25.24 -25.54 -30.33
C GLY A 177 26.09 -25.14 -29.12
N THR A 178 27.40 -25.00 -29.30
CA THR A 178 28.32 -24.55 -28.25
C THR A 178 28.79 -23.13 -28.54
N ILE A 179 28.67 -22.22 -27.57
CA ILE A 179 29.15 -20.83 -27.72
C ILE A 179 30.68 -20.83 -27.62
N LEU A 180 31.35 -20.47 -28.72
CA LEU A 180 32.82 -20.36 -28.78
C LEU A 180 33.30 -18.96 -28.39
N GLU A 181 32.63 -17.93 -28.89
CA GLU A 181 32.98 -16.53 -28.66
C GLU A 181 31.73 -15.71 -28.40
N ALA A 182 31.86 -14.69 -27.55
CA ALA A 182 30.81 -13.72 -27.27
C ALA A 182 31.38 -12.30 -27.23
N GLU A 183 30.78 -11.40 -28.00
CA GLU A 183 31.18 -10.00 -28.10
C GLU A 183 29.96 -9.08 -27.96
N LYS A 184 30.12 -7.94 -27.28
CA LYS A 184 29.09 -6.90 -27.25
C LYS A 184 29.02 -6.20 -28.60
N VAL A 185 27.82 -6.08 -29.17
CA VAL A 185 27.64 -5.36 -30.43
C VAL A 185 27.78 -3.85 -30.20
N PRO A 186 28.64 -3.13 -30.94
CA PRO A 186 28.75 -1.68 -30.82
C PRO A 186 27.42 -0.98 -31.09
N LYS A 187 27.13 0.10 -30.36
CA LYS A 187 25.90 0.92 -30.50
C LYS A 187 24.59 0.26 -30.06
N THR A 188 24.64 -0.81 -29.25
CA THR A 188 23.46 -1.37 -28.58
C THR A 188 23.81 -1.95 -27.21
N LYS A 189 22.91 -1.77 -26.24
CA LYS A 189 23.04 -2.35 -24.90
C LYS A 189 22.39 -3.73 -24.76
N LYS A 190 21.62 -4.16 -25.76
CA LYS A 190 20.79 -5.38 -25.69
C LYS A 190 21.34 -6.56 -26.48
N LEU A 191 22.24 -6.35 -27.45
CA LEU A 191 22.69 -7.43 -28.36
C LEU A 191 24.10 -7.92 -28.05
N LEU A 192 24.26 -9.25 -28.02
CA LEU A 192 25.55 -9.94 -28.10
C LEU A 192 25.69 -10.61 -29.47
N LYS A 193 26.89 -10.53 -30.04
CA LYS A 193 27.32 -11.30 -31.20
C LYS A 193 28.02 -12.55 -30.68
N LEU A 194 27.52 -13.71 -31.10
CA LEU A 194 27.97 -15.01 -30.63
C LEU A 194 28.49 -15.80 -31.82
N LEU A 195 29.66 -16.43 -31.67
CA LEU A 195 30.13 -17.46 -32.59
C LEU A 195 29.75 -18.81 -32.01
N ILE A 196 28.90 -19.56 -32.70
CA ILE A 196 28.36 -20.82 -32.22
C ILE A 196 28.83 -21.95 -33.13
N ASP A 197 29.36 -23.00 -32.51
CA ASP A 197 29.63 -24.28 -33.16
C ASP A 197 28.34 -25.10 -33.20
N THR A 198 27.84 -25.36 -34.40
CA THR A 198 26.62 -26.17 -34.62
C THR A 198 26.94 -27.65 -34.81
N GLY A 199 28.21 -28.07 -34.71
CA GLY A 199 28.67 -29.42 -35.07
C GLY A 199 28.77 -29.67 -36.58
N ILE A 200 28.12 -28.84 -37.42
CA ILE A 200 28.24 -28.87 -38.88
C ILE A 200 29.19 -27.76 -39.35
N ASP A 201 28.97 -26.56 -38.82
CA ASP A 201 29.67 -25.35 -39.19
C ASP A 201 29.72 -24.36 -38.00
N LYS A 202 30.52 -23.29 -38.17
CA LYS A 202 30.56 -22.19 -37.21
C LYS A 202 29.73 -21.03 -37.76
N ARG A 203 28.76 -20.55 -36.98
CA ARG A 203 27.85 -19.48 -37.41
C ARG A 203 27.87 -18.31 -36.45
N THR A 204 27.72 -17.12 -37.02
CA THR A 204 27.50 -15.89 -36.25
C THR A 204 26.01 -15.72 -35.97
N VAL A 205 25.65 -15.60 -34.69
CA VAL A 205 24.29 -15.35 -34.22
C VAL A 205 24.27 -14.10 -33.36
N VAL A 206 23.29 -13.23 -33.59
CA VAL A 206 23.10 -12.01 -32.79
C VAL A 206 21.88 -12.21 -31.89
N SER A 207 22.08 -12.20 -30.57
CA SER A 207 21.04 -12.48 -29.58
C SER A 207 20.83 -11.32 -28.61
N GLY A 208 19.57 -11.11 -28.20
CA GLY A 208 19.12 -10.02 -27.33
C GLY A 208 19.39 -10.19 -25.84
N ILE A 209 20.48 -10.85 -25.46
CA ILE A 209 20.73 -11.34 -24.09
C ILE A 209 21.72 -10.49 -23.28
N ALA A 210 22.15 -9.34 -23.80
CA ALA A 210 23.21 -8.57 -23.16
C ALA A 210 22.81 -7.92 -21.82
N GLU A 211 21.50 -7.87 -21.51
CA GLU A 211 20.98 -7.36 -20.23
C GLU A 211 21.01 -8.44 -19.13
N ASP A 212 20.85 -9.71 -19.49
CA ASP A 212 20.81 -10.84 -18.54
C ASP A 212 22.16 -11.56 -18.37
N TYR A 213 23.03 -11.52 -19.39
CA TYR A 213 24.28 -12.28 -19.41
C TYR A 213 25.48 -11.45 -19.84
N LYS A 214 26.62 -11.68 -19.18
CA LYS A 214 27.91 -11.14 -19.63
C LYS A 214 28.57 -12.08 -20.65
N PRO A 215 29.32 -11.55 -21.63
CA PRO A 215 30.00 -12.36 -22.64
C PRO A 215 30.89 -13.47 -22.04
N GLU A 216 31.56 -13.18 -20.94
CA GLU A 216 32.51 -14.10 -20.30
C GLU A 216 31.81 -15.28 -19.61
N GLU A 217 30.55 -15.09 -19.21
CA GLU A 217 29.75 -16.09 -18.47
C GLU A 217 29.03 -17.08 -19.39
N ILE A 218 29.07 -16.86 -20.72
CA ILE A 218 28.33 -17.66 -21.70
C ILE A 218 29.22 -18.43 -22.68
N VAL A 219 30.50 -18.09 -22.78
CA VAL A 219 31.47 -18.89 -23.55
C VAL A 219 31.57 -20.29 -22.94
N GLY A 220 31.51 -21.31 -23.78
CA GLY A 220 31.51 -22.73 -23.40
C GLY A 220 30.14 -23.29 -23.03
N LYS A 221 29.08 -22.46 -22.91
CA LYS A 221 27.73 -22.97 -22.67
C LYS A 221 27.14 -23.61 -23.94
N LYS A 222 26.41 -24.70 -23.73
CA LYS A 222 25.57 -25.32 -24.75
C LYS A 222 24.23 -24.59 -24.81
N VAL A 223 23.67 -24.43 -26.01
CA VAL A 223 22.41 -23.72 -26.25
C VAL A 223 21.64 -24.39 -27.38
N THR A 224 20.31 -24.29 -27.35
CA THR A 224 19.48 -24.72 -28.47
C THR A 224 19.46 -23.64 -29.55
N ILE A 225 19.81 -24.02 -30.79
CA ILE A 225 19.84 -23.13 -31.96
C ILE A 225 18.96 -23.66 -33.09
N LEU A 226 18.19 -22.77 -33.70
CA LEU A 226 17.50 -22.99 -34.97
C LEU A 226 18.46 -22.68 -36.13
N VAL A 227 18.84 -23.71 -36.89
CA VAL A 227 19.89 -23.60 -37.91
C VAL A 227 19.38 -23.35 -39.33
N ASN A 228 18.11 -23.63 -39.62
CA ASN A 228 17.53 -23.47 -40.96
C ASN A 228 16.62 -22.25 -41.11
N LEU A 229 16.80 -21.23 -40.25
CA LEU A 229 16.15 -19.94 -40.38
C LEU A 229 16.88 -19.06 -41.40
N ALA A 230 16.13 -18.30 -42.21
CA ALA A 230 16.71 -17.35 -43.15
C ALA A 230 17.57 -16.29 -42.44
N PRO A 231 18.77 -15.95 -42.96
CA PRO A 231 19.64 -14.96 -42.34
C PRO A 231 18.95 -13.60 -42.20
N ARG A 232 19.15 -12.95 -41.05
CA ARG A 232 18.60 -11.61 -40.78
C ARG A 232 19.71 -10.65 -40.38
N LYS A 233 19.75 -9.48 -41.01
CA LYS A 233 20.67 -8.39 -40.61
C LYS A 233 20.14 -7.68 -39.38
N LEU A 234 20.91 -7.71 -38.30
CA LEU A 234 20.65 -7.02 -37.05
C LEU A 234 21.78 -6.03 -36.80
N LYS A 235 21.48 -4.72 -36.85
CA LYS A 235 22.46 -3.63 -36.66
C LYS A 235 23.73 -3.75 -37.53
N GLY A 236 23.58 -4.28 -38.74
CA GLY A 236 24.67 -4.42 -39.71
C GLY A 236 25.44 -5.75 -39.64
N ILE A 237 25.13 -6.61 -38.67
CA ILE A 237 25.69 -7.97 -38.56
C ILE A 237 24.65 -8.97 -39.07
N GLU A 238 25.08 -9.94 -39.86
CA GLU A 238 24.21 -11.00 -40.37
C GLU A 238 24.10 -12.14 -39.34
N SER A 239 22.89 -12.38 -38.84
CA SER A 239 22.60 -13.47 -37.90
C SER A 239 22.10 -14.70 -38.67
N ASN A 240 22.85 -15.79 -38.59
CA ASN A 240 22.63 -17.04 -39.34
C ASN A 240 22.00 -18.14 -38.47
N GLY A 241 21.06 -17.75 -37.61
CA GLY A 241 20.37 -18.65 -36.69
C GLY A 241 19.68 -17.87 -35.57
N MET A 242 18.93 -18.60 -34.74
CA MET A 242 18.23 -18.07 -33.57
C MET A 242 18.45 -18.99 -32.37
N ILE A 243 18.87 -18.43 -31.24
CA ILE A 243 18.98 -19.16 -29.97
C ILE A 243 17.61 -19.17 -29.29
N LEU A 244 17.18 -20.32 -28.82
CA LEU A 244 15.94 -20.46 -28.07
C LEU A 244 16.18 -20.25 -26.57
N MET A 245 15.28 -19.50 -25.94
CA MET A 245 15.34 -19.15 -24.53
C MET A 245 13.95 -19.20 -23.91
N ALA A 246 13.91 -19.50 -22.62
CA ALA A 246 12.74 -19.33 -21.78
C ALA A 246 12.76 -17.94 -21.15
N GLU A 247 11.61 -17.28 -21.08
CA GLU A 247 11.42 -16.00 -20.38
C GLU A 247 10.55 -16.26 -19.14
N ASN A 248 10.98 -15.77 -17.98
CA ASN A 248 10.16 -15.83 -16.76
C ASN A 248 9.21 -14.62 -16.67
N HIS A 249 8.33 -14.60 -15.67
CA HIS A 249 7.39 -13.50 -15.44
C HIS A 249 8.03 -12.14 -15.14
N GLU A 250 9.33 -12.13 -14.82
CA GLU A 250 10.12 -10.91 -14.55
C GLU A 250 10.86 -10.42 -15.80
N GLY A 251 10.68 -11.09 -16.96
CA GLY A 251 11.36 -10.78 -18.22
C GLY A 251 12.79 -11.30 -18.32
N LYS A 252 13.23 -12.12 -17.36
CA LYS A 252 14.58 -12.71 -17.34
C LYS A 252 14.67 -13.89 -18.29
N LEU A 253 15.70 -13.91 -19.13
CA LEU A 253 15.93 -14.96 -20.11
C LEU A 253 16.81 -16.10 -19.56
N SER A 254 16.48 -17.33 -19.90
CA SER A 254 17.25 -18.54 -19.56
C SER A 254 17.47 -19.41 -20.79
N PHE A 255 18.67 -19.98 -20.94
CA PHE A 255 18.97 -20.86 -22.07
C PHE A 255 18.18 -22.17 -21.99
N ILE A 256 17.69 -22.63 -23.13
CA ILE A 256 17.13 -23.97 -23.27
C ILE A 256 18.28 -24.91 -23.64
N THR A 257 18.60 -25.83 -22.72
CA THR A 257 19.69 -26.80 -22.88
C THR A 257 19.19 -28.19 -22.54
N PRO A 258 19.71 -29.25 -23.19
CA PRO A 258 19.51 -30.62 -22.72
C PRO A 258 19.98 -30.77 -21.26
N SER A 259 19.33 -31.65 -20.51
CA SER A 259 19.71 -31.96 -19.13
C SER A 259 21.02 -32.75 -19.02
N GLU A 260 21.37 -33.49 -20.07
CA GLU A 260 22.60 -34.26 -20.19
C GLU A 260 23.57 -33.62 -21.19
N ASP A 261 24.83 -34.00 -21.11
CA ASP A 261 25.88 -33.42 -21.94
C ASP A 261 25.92 -34.05 -23.34
N PHE A 262 25.20 -33.44 -24.29
CA PHE A 262 25.17 -33.88 -25.70
C PHE A 262 26.16 -33.11 -26.58
N GLU A 263 26.74 -33.77 -27.59
CA GLU A 263 27.70 -33.15 -28.51
C GLU A 263 27.05 -32.04 -29.36
N ALA A 264 27.87 -31.07 -29.77
CA ALA A 264 27.43 -30.02 -30.70
C ALA A 264 26.96 -30.66 -32.01
N GLY A 265 25.81 -30.21 -32.51
CA GLY A 265 25.16 -30.77 -33.70
C GLY A 265 24.16 -31.89 -33.46
N SER A 266 23.98 -32.31 -32.20
CA SER A 266 22.88 -33.20 -31.81
C SER A 266 21.53 -32.59 -32.19
N GLU A 267 20.72 -33.35 -32.91
CA GLU A 267 19.39 -32.95 -33.38
C GLU A 267 18.37 -33.01 -32.24
N ILE A 268 17.52 -31.99 -32.15
CA ILE A 268 16.42 -31.92 -31.18
C ILE A 268 15.13 -32.33 -31.90
N ARG A 269 14.49 -33.40 -31.43
CA ARG A 269 13.31 -34.02 -32.03
C ARG A 269 12.15 -34.10 -31.04
#